data_AF-F8GL63-F1
#
_entry.id   AF-F8GL63-F1
#
_cell.length_a   1.000
_cell.length_b   1.000
_cell.length_c   1.000
_cell.angle_alpha   90.00
_cell.angle_beta   90.00
_cell.angle_gamma   90.00
#
_symmetry.space_group_name_H-M   'P 1'
#
loop_
_entity.id
_entity.type
_entity.pdbx_description
1 polymer ?
#
loop_
_entity_poly.entity_id
_entity_poly.type
_entity_poly.pdbx_seq_one_letter_code
_entity_poly.pdbx_strand_id
1 'polypeptide(L)'
;MNHSRKYPPYGKKLDDLRRQGLIAAMRVIVTTDWKLGAAYPRIIITQEQPVTNLQFNYLSGLHAQIVHYDHDNYILESLITEIHSIQPESLSTFNMDAVKRGEPAFKMIYSKSVMEAA
;
A
#
# COMPACT_ATOMS: atom_id res chain seq x y z
N MET A 1 -24.79 3.98 25.17
CA MET A 1 -24.98 2.91 24.15
C MET A 1 -23.60 2.50 23.64
N ASN A 2 -23.16 1.28 23.95
CA ASN A 2 -21.89 0.75 23.48
C ASN A 2 -22.01 0.38 21.99
N HIS A 3 -21.56 1.25 21.09
CA HIS A 3 -21.29 0.85 19.71
C HIS A 3 -20.10 -0.10 19.73
N SER A 4 -20.33 -1.41 19.69
CA SER A 4 -19.27 -2.36 19.42
C SER A 4 -18.71 -2.02 18.04
N ARG A 5 -17.53 -1.41 17.96
CA ARG A 5 -16.83 -1.19 16.68
C ARG A 5 -16.68 -2.55 16.02
N LYS A 6 -17.47 -2.79 14.97
CA LYS A 6 -17.37 -4.01 14.17
C LYS A 6 -16.14 -3.85 13.30
N TYR A 7 -15.03 -4.43 13.74
CA TYR A 7 -13.85 -4.54 12.91
C TYR A 7 -14.16 -5.47 11.74
N PRO A 8 -13.71 -5.15 10.51
CA PRO A 8 -13.75 -6.10 9.40
C PRO A 8 -12.89 -7.33 9.73
N PRO A 9 -13.00 -8.43 8.96
CA PRO A 9 -12.13 -9.59 9.12
C PRO A 9 -10.65 -9.17 9.20
N TYR A 10 -9.92 -9.67 10.21
CA TYR A 10 -8.53 -9.30 10.55
C TYR A 10 -8.31 -7.85 11.05
N GLY A 11 -9.30 -6.96 10.98
CA GLY A 11 -9.17 -5.54 11.33
C GLY A 11 -8.78 -5.29 12.78
N LYS A 12 -9.26 -6.11 13.72
CA LYS A 12 -8.87 -6.02 15.14
C LYS A 12 -7.39 -6.37 15.34
N LYS A 13 -6.94 -7.48 14.72
CA LYS A 13 -5.55 -7.94 14.82
C LYS A 13 -4.58 -6.92 14.23
N LEU A 14 -4.96 -6.27 13.13
CA LEU A 14 -4.16 -5.20 12.52
C LEU A 14 -4.13 -3.92 13.39
N ASP A 15 -5.25 -3.54 14.03
CA ASP A 15 -5.28 -2.42 14.98
C ASP A 15 -4.38 -2.70 16.20
N ASP A 16 -4.41 -3.93 16.72
CA ASP A 16 -3.58 -4.35 17.84
C ASP A 16 -2.09 -4.32 17.48
N LEU A 17 -1.70 -4.84 16.31
CA LEU A 17 -0.33 -4.78 15.80
C LEU A 17 0.16 -3.33 15.59
N ARG A 18 -0.73 -2.43 15.17
CA ARG A 18 -0.44 -1.00 15.03
C ARG A 18 -0.18 -0.34 16.38
N ARG A 19 -1.02 -0.60 17.38
CA ARG A 19 -0.84 -0.08 18.75
C ARG A 19 0.46 -0.58 19.41
N GLN A 20 0.91 -1.77 19.00
CA GLN A 20 2.18 -2.34 19.45
C GLN A 20 3.40 -1.82 18.67
N GLY A 21 3.21 -0.92 17.69
CA GLY A 21 4.31 -0.39 16.87
C GLY A 21 4.90 -1.40 15.89
N LEU A 22 4.28 -2.58 15.75
CA LEU A 22 4.75 -3.65 14.86
C LEU A 22 4.36 -3.39 13.39
N ILE A 23 3.46 -2.44 13.16
CA ILE A 23 3.05 -1.95 11.84
C ILE A 23 2.97 -0.42 11.91
N ALA A 24 3.56 0.27 10.93
CA ALA A 24 3.53 1.73 10.87
C ALA A 24 2.10 2.29 10.92
N ALA A 25 1.91 3.34 11.72
CA ALA A 25 0.59 3.88 12.05
C ALA A 25 -0.22 4.34 10.82
N MET A 26 0.46 4.79 9.75
CA MET A 26 -0.18 5.28 8.53
C MET A 26 0.64 4.90 7.30
N ARG A 27 0.28 3.79 6.64
CA ARG A 27 0.64 3.54 5.24
C ARG A 27 -0.56 3.87 4.37
N VAL A 28 -0.34 4.63 3.30
CA VAL A 28 -1.37 4.85 2.28
C VAL A 28 -1.30 3.69 1.30
N ILE A 29 -2.43 2.99 1.13
CA ILE A 29 -2.54 1.85 0.22
C ILE A 29 -2.98 2.33 -1.16
N VAL A 30 -2.20 2.00 -2.18
CA VAL A 30 -2.59 2.18 -3.58
C VAL A 30 -2.99 0.82 -4.14
N THR A 31 -4.18 0.68 -4.69
CA THR A 31 -4.69 -0.61 -5.18
C THR A 31 -5.68 -0.44 -6.32
N THR A 32 -5.85 -1.49 -7.11
CA THR A 32 -6.90 -1.61 -8.15
C THR A 32 -8.16 -2.31 -7.62
N ASP A 33 -8.12 -2.92 -6.43
CA ASP A 33 -9.25 -3.67 -5.86
C ASP A 33 -9.96 -2.91 -4.73
N TRP A 34 -11.25 -2.67 -4.93
CA TRP A 34 -12.15 -2.02 -3.98
C TRP A 34 -12.35 -2.79 -2.67
N LYS A 35 -12.18 -4.12 -2.67
CA LYS A 35 -12.42 -5.01 -1.51
C LYS A 35 -11.27 -5.00 -0.50
N LEU A 36 -10.05 -4.66 -0.92
CA LEU A 36 -8.84 -4.75 -0.09
C LEU A 36 -8.77 -3.70 1.05
N GLY A 37 -9.58 -2.64 0.99
CA GLY A 37 -9.19 -1.38 1.63
C GLY A 37 -10.02 -0.85 2.80
N ALA A 38 -10.89 -1.62 3.46
CA ALA A 38 -11.72 -1.05 4.53
C ALA A 38 -10.93 -0.62 5.79
N ALA A 39 -9.67 -1.03 5.94
CA ALA A 39 -8.87 -0.84 7.16
C ALA A 39 -7.75 0.22 7.05
N TYR A 40 -7.52 0.83 5.88
CA TYR A 40 -6.44 1.79 5.63
C TYR A 40 -6.90 2.98 4.78
N PRO A 41 -6.31 4.18 4.94
CA PRO A 41 -6.39 5.23 3.93
C PRO A 41 -5.92 4.68 2.58
N ARG A 42 -6.73 4.82 1.53
CA ARG A 42 -6.48 4.17 0.24
C ARG A 42 -6.78 5.06 -0.96
N ILE A 43 -6.06 4.82 -2.05
CA ILE A 43 -6.37 5.30 -3.39
C ILE A 43 -6.72 4.08 -4.23
N ILE A 44 -7.91 4.12 -4.84
CA ILE A 44 -8.36 3.09 -5.77
C ILE A 44 -8.12 3.61 -7.17
N ILE A 45 -7.33 2.88 -7.95
CA ILE A 45 -7.04 3.22 -9.34
C ILE A 45 -7.90 2.35 -10.23
N THR A 46 -8.79 2.99 -10.98
CA THR A 46 -9.60 2.31 -11.99
C THR A 46 -8.71 1.92 -13.17
N GLN A 47 -8.86 0.69 -13.66
CA GLN A 47 -8.05 0.14 -14.76
C GLN A 47 -8.18 0.91 -16.09
N GLU A 48 -9.14 1.83 -16.20
CA GLU A 48 -9.49 2.58 -17.41
C GLU A 48 -8.64 3.84 -17.64
N GLN A 49 -7.85 4.29 -16.65
CA GLN A 49 -7.05 5.52 -16.77
C GLN A 49 -5.55 5.25 -16.85
N PRO A 50 -4.81 5.90 -17.77
CA PRO A 50 -3.35 5.87 -17.78
C PRO A 50 -2.79 6.40 -16.45
N VAL A 51 -1.82 5.69 -15.88
CA VAL A 51 -1.21 6.06 -14.59
C VAL A 51 -0.61 7.47 -14.61
N THR A 52 -0.07 7.88 -15.75
CA THR A 52 0.51 9.22 -15.98
C THR A 52 -0.50 10.37 -15.80
N ASN A 53 -1.80 10.08 -15.86
CA ASN A 53 -2.85 11.08 -15.67
C ASN A 53 -3.31 11.17 -14.21
N LEU A 54 -2.82 10.28 -13.35
CA LEU A 54 -3.13 10.25 -11.93
C LEU A 54 -2.18 11.19 -11.18
N GLN A 55 -2.70 11.89 -10.18
CA GLN A 55 -1.91 12.77 -9.33
C GLN A 55 -1.51 12.00 -8.07
N PHE A 56 -0.21 11.94 -7.76
CA PHE A 56 0.32 11.29 -6.56
C PHE A 56 1.03 12.26 -5.60
N ASN A 57 1.03 13.57 -5.88
CA ASN A 57 1.75 14.58 -5.10
C ASN A 57 1.41 14.57 -3.60
N TYR A 58 0.20 14.15 -3.23
CA TYR A 58 -0.23 14.00 -1.83
C TYR A 58 0.46 12.84 -1.09
N LEU A 59 1.21 11.97 -1.77
CA LEU A 59 2.01 10.89 -1.17
C LEU A 59 3.44 11.34 -0.80
N SER A 60 3.82 12.58 -1.12
CA SER A 60 5.17 13.06 -0.86
C SER A 60 5.47 13.06 0.64
N GLY A 61 6.62 12.51 1.03
CA GLY A 61 7.00 12.35 2.43
C GLY A 61 6.15 11.34 3.24
N LEU A 62 5.30 10.53 2.59
CA LEU A 62 4.50 9.51 3.26
C LEU A 62 5.02 8.10 2.98
N HIS A 63 4.70 7.16 3.85
CA HIS A 63 4.92 5.74 3.58
C HIS A 63 3.81 5.21 2.66
N ALA A 64 4.16 4.86 1.42
CA ALA A 64 3.25 4.31 0.42
C ALA A 64 3.46 2.81 0.23
N GLN A 65 2.36 2.09 0.01
CA GLN A 65 2.40 0.67 -0.37
C GLN A 65 1.41 0.41 -1.50
N ILE A 66 1.90 -0.18 -2.60
CA ILE A 66 1.07 -0.65 -3.70
C ILE A 66 0.66 -2.09 -3.41
N VAL A 67 -0.64 -2.36 -3.24
CA VAL A 67 -1.17 -3.71 -3.04
C VAL A 67 -1.85 -4.15 -4.33
N HIS A 68 -1.40 -5.28 -4.89
CA HIS A 68 -1.79 -5.74 -6.22
C HIS A 68 -1.95 -7.26 -6.27
N TYR A 69 -2.59 -7.73 -7.34
CA TYR A 69 -2.67 -9.14 -7.74
C TYR A 69 -1.75 -9.38 -8.95
N ASP A 70 -1.57 -10.64 -9.36
CA ASP A 70 -0.73 -10.94 -10.54
C ASP A 70 -1.31 -10.34 -11.83
N HIS A 71 -2.64 -10.26 -11.92
CA HIS A 71 -3.30 -9.67 -13.08
C HIS A 71 -3.08 -8.15 -13.20
N ASP A 72 -2.57 -7.48 -12.16
CA ASP A 72 -2.24 -6.05 -12.17
C ASP A 72 -0.78 -5.77 -12.56
N ASN A 73 0.02 -6.80 -12.88
CA ASN A 73 1.45 -6.61 -13.18
C ASN A 73 1.71 -5.64 -14.35
N TYR A 74 0.75 -5.49 -15.26
CA TYR A 74 0.84 -4.56 -16.39
C TYR A 74 0.88 -3.08 -15.99
N ILE A 75 0.29 -2.70 -14.84
CA ILE A 75 0.20 -1.31 -14.36
C ILE A 75 1.22 -1.03 -13.25
N LEU A 76 1.76 -2.09 -12.62
CA LEU A 76 2.61 -2.01 -11.44
C LEU A 76 3.87 -1.16 -11.65
N GLU A 77 4.60 -1.37 -12.74
CA GLU A 77 5.85 -0.64 -13.01
C GLU A 77 5.60 0.87 -13.23
N SER A 78 4.49 1.22 -13.89
CA SER A 78 4.08 2.61 -14.06
C SER A 78 3.73 3.25 -12.71
N LEU A 79 3.01 2.52 -11.84
CA LEU A 79 2.71 3.02 -10.49
C LEU A 79 3.95 3.22 -9.65
N ILE A 80 4.88 2.26 -9.71
CA ILE A 80 6.18 2.39 -9.01
C ILE A 80 6.90 3.64 -9.49
N THR A 81 6.99 3.84 -10.81
CA THR A 81 7.70 4.98 -11.41
C THR A 81 7.08 6.32 -10.99
N GLU A 82 5.76 6.48 -11.14
CA GLU A 82 5.07 7.73 -10.81
C GLU A 82 5.04 8.02 -9.30
N ILE A 83 4.86 6.99 -8.46
CA ILE A 83 4.87 7.20 -7.00
C ILE A 83 6.29 7.41 -6.48
N HIS A 84 7.31 6.84 -7.12
CA HIS A 84 8.70 7.09 -6.72
C HIS A 84 9.15 8.50 -7.09
N SER A 85 8.71 9.04 -8.23
CA SER A 85 9.11 10.38 -8.72
C SER A 85 8.72 11.51 -7.75
N ILE A 86 7.66 11.34 -6.97
CA ILE A 86 7.19 12.32 -5.96
C ILE A 86 7.92 12.25 -4.61
N GLN A 87 8.93 11.37 -4.50
CA GLN A 87 9.78 11.19 -3.32
C GLN A 87 8.98 10.92 -2.03
N PRO A 88 8.30 9.76 -1.93
CA PRO A 88 7.64 9.35 -0.71
C PRO A 88 8.68 9.14 0.41
N GLU A 89 8.25 8.91 1.64
CA GLU A 89 9.19 8.50 2.70
C GLU A 89 9.71 7.07 2.45
N SER A 90 8.80 6.20 2.03
CA SER A 90 9.12 4.85 1.56
C SER A 90 8.09 4.38 0.54
N LEU A 91 8.50 3.54 -0.40
CA LEU A 91 7.63 2.87 -1.35
C LEU A 91 7.87 1.36 -1.31
N SER A 92 6.79 0.59 -1.20
CA SER A 92 6.82 -0.86 -1.22
C SER A 92 5.68 -1.43 -2.05
N THR A 93 5.80 -2.70 -2.46
CA THR A 93 4.71 -3.45 -3.08
C THR A 93 4.33 -4.66 -2.23
N PHE A 94 3.10 -5.12 -2.40
CA PHE A 94 2.58 -6.33 -1.79
C PHE A 94 1.70 -7.09 -2.78
N ASN A 95 2.13 -8.30 -3.17
CA ASN A 95 1.41 -9.17 -4.09
C ASN A 95 0.51 -10.15 -3.33
N MET A 96 -0.80 -10.00 -3.49
CA MET A 96 -1.80 -10.82 -2.82
C MET A 96 -1.84 -12.27 -3.29
N ASP A 97 -1.53 -12.54 -4.57
CA ASP A 97 -1.52 -13.92 -5.10
C ASP A 97 -0.25 -14.67 -4.68
N ALA A 98 0.88 -13.97 -4.57
CA ALA A 98 2.10 -14.53 -3.99
C ALA A 98 1.88 -15.04 -2.56
N VAL A 99 1.10 -14.32 -1.73
CA VAL A 99 0.72 -14.80 -0.38
C VAL A 99 -0.02 -16.14 -0.46
N LYS A 100 -0.99 -16.26 -1.39
CA LYS A 100 -1.77 -17.50 -1.55
C LYS A 100 -0.92 -18.68 -1.99
N ARG A 101 0.16 -18.41 -2.73
CA ARG A 101 1.15 -19.42 -3.16
C ARG A 101 2.22 -19.73 -2.10
N GLY A 102 2.30 -18.96 -1.01
CA GLY A 102 3.36 -19.10 -0.02
C GLY A 102 4.71 -18.52 -0.47
N GLU A 103 4.69 -17.63 -1.45
CA GLU A 103 5.86 -16.95 -2.00
C GLU A 103 6.12 -15.61 -1.27
N PRO A 104 7.33 -15.04 -1.37
CA PRO A 104 7.60 -13.67 -0.91
C PRO A 104 6.66 -12.66 -1.59
N ALA A 105 5.73 -12.11 -0.81
CA ALA A 105 4.72 -11.18 -1.31
C ALA A 105 5.12 -9.70 -1.16
N PHE A 106 6.00 -9.38 -0.22
CA PHE A 106 6.43 -8.02 0.05
C PHE A 106 7.74 -7.69 -0.65
N LYS A 107 7.82 -6.53 -1.30
CA LYS A 107 9.06 -5.99 -1.88
C LYS A 107 9.22 -4.54 -1.47
N MET A 108 10.37 -4.19 -0.90
CA MET A 108 10.76 -2.79 -0.71
C MET A 108 11.30 -2.25 -2.04
N ILE A 109 10.78 -1.11 -2.48
CA ILE A 109 11.24 -0.42 -3.70
C ILE A 109 12.18 0.72 -3.33
N TYR A 110 11.81 1.50 -2.31
CA TYR A 110 12.52 2.70 -1.91
C TYR A 110 12.30 3.01 -0.43
N SER A 111 13.31 3.51 0.26
CA SER A 111 13.21 4.03 1.63
C SER A 111 14.29 5.08 1.89
N LYS A 112 13.91 6.30 2.29
CA LYS A 112 14.87 7.38 2.61
C LYS A 112 15.88 6.96 3.68
N SER A 113 15.39 6.33 4.74
CA SER A 113 16.22 5.83 5.86
C SER A 113 17.30 4.81 5.46
N VAL A 114 17.16 4.13 4.32
CA VAL A 114 18.16 3.17 3.82
C VAL A 114 19.20 3.86 2.93
N MET A 115 18.83 4.98 2.29
CA MET A 115 19.73 5.76 1.44
C MET A 115 20.61 6.73 2.23
N GLU A 116 20.17 7.21 3.38
CA GLU A 116 21.00 8.07 4.25
C GLU A 116 22.07 7.29 5.03
N ALA A 117 21.94 5.96 5.08
CA ALA A 117 22.88 5.05 5.75
C ALA A 117 23.95 4.46 4.82
N ALA A 118 23.92 4.82 3.52
CA ALA A 118 24.84 4.34 2.47
C ALA A 118 25.70 5.48 1.93
#